data_AF-A0A4R7DDP2-F1
#
_entry.id   AF-A0A4R7DDP2-F1
#
_cell.length_a   1.000
_cell.length_b   1.000
_cell.length_c   1.000
_cell.angle_alpha   90.00
_cell.angle_beta   90.00
_cell.angle_gamma   90.00
#
_symmetry.space_group_name_H-M   'P 1'
#
loop_
_entity.id
_entity.type
_entity.pdbx_description
1 polymer ?
#
loop_
_entity_poly.entity_id
_entity_poly.type
_entity_poly.pdbx_seq_one_letter_code
_entity_poly.pdbx_strand_id
1 'polypeptide(L)'
;MIKTYIKKLSVLTMILITFGSCDLERLDSAQEAAEGGGTLDTFTAYTIDSTDPMGSNVFGRIVFWKTDLEQTLVQISMYNTIEDTFHPAVIIDGAVGVGTSVLTTLDDVDGTTGELTENKFFLITDTSFYDSLETLDAHVSIALSTVDNTVVAEGNIGANATPVDSN
;
A
#
# COMPACT_ATOMS: atom_id res chain seq x y z
N MET A 1 -37.21 56.91 -40.94
CA MET A 1 -36.96 56.97 -39.48
C MET A 1 -35.63 56.30 -39.19
N ILE A 2 -34.78 57.00 -38.45
CA ILE A 2 -33.43 56.65 -38.00
C ILE A 2 -33.49 55.59 -36.90
N LYS A 3 -32.57 54.60 -36.93
CA LYS A 3 -31.65 54.31 -35.81
C LYS A 3 -30.60 53.26 -36.19
N THR A 4 -29.36 53.72 -36.24
CA THR A 4 -28.11 52.95 -36.26
C THR A 4 -27.77 52.47 -34.86
N TYR A 5 -27.28 51.23 -34.69
CA TYR A 5 -26.45 50.85 -33.54
C TYR A 5 -25.32 49.90 -33.97
N ILE A 6 -24.10 50.26 -33.55
CA ILE A 6 -22.79 49.66 -33.86
C ILE A 6 -22.30 48.85 -32.64
N LYS A 7 -21.39 47.91 -32.89
CA LYS A 7 -20.42 47.23 -31.98
C LYS A 7 -21.02 45.96 -31.33
N LYS A 8 -20.41 44.78 -31.36
CA LYS A 8 -19.00 44.46 -31.15
C LYS A 8 -18.58 43.15 -31.84
N LEU A 9 -17.36 43.17 -32.33
CA LEU A 9 -16.48 42.04 -32.61
C LEU A 9 -16.45 41.04 -31.44
N SER A 10 -16.70 39.75 -31.70
CA SER A 10 -16.15 38.67 -30.87
C SER A 10 -16.06 37.40 -31.71
N VAL A 11 -14.84 37.15 -32.20
CA VAL A 11 -14.41 35.88 -32.77
C VAL A 11 -14.30 34.92 -31.58
N LEU A 12 -15.23 33.98 -31.45
CA LEU A 12 -15.12 32.90 -30.47
C LEU A 12 -14.53 31.68 -31.17
N THR A 13 -13.20 31.63 -31.16
CA THR A 13 -12.41 30.44 -31.50
C THR A 13 -12.76 29.32 -30.52
N MET A 14 -13.47 28.29 -31.00
CA MET A 14 -13.71 27.06 -30.25
C MET A 14 -12.41 26.22 -30.26
N ILE A 15 -11.54 26.45 -29.28
CA ILE A 15 -10.41 25.59 -28.97
C ILE A 15 -10.97 24.34 -28.26
N LEU A 16 -10.94 23.20 -28.96
CA LEU A 16 -11.12 21.90 -28.32
C LEU A 16 -9.93 21.67 -27.39
N ILE A 17 -10.17 21.77 -26.07
CA ILE A 17 -9.24 21.33 -25.05
C ILE A 17 -9.38 19.80 -24.97
N THR A 18 -8.44 19.09 -25.58
CA THR A 18 -8.21 17.68 -25.30
C THR A 18 -7.73 17.59 -23.86
N PHE A 19 -8.57 17.10 -22.95
CA PHE A 19 -8.12 16.71 -21.62
C PHE A 19 -7.10 15.60 -21.81
N GLY A 20 -5.83 15.95 -21.59
CA GLY A 20 -4.76 14.98 -21.43
C GLY A 20 -5.13 14.03 -20.31
N SER A 21 -5.00 12.74 -20.58
CA SER A 21 -4.97 11.70 -19.57
C SER A 21 -4.13 12.18 -18.40
N CYS A 22 -4.72 12.36 -17.23
CA CYS A 22 -3.93 12.42 -16.01
C CYS A 22 -3.25 11.06 -15.90
N ASP A 23 -1.95 11.02 -16.19
CA ASP A 23 -1.08 9.99 -15.63
C ASP A 23 -1.39 9.93 -14.14
N LEU A 24 -1.89 8.78 -13.69
CA LEU A 24 -1.85 8.42 -12.29
C LEU A 24 -0.36 8.22 -12.01
N GLU A 25 0.36 9.30 -11.71
CA GLU A 25 1.78 9.26 -11.44
C GLU A 25 2.00 8.27 -10.31
N ARG A 26 2.52 7.10 -10.70
CA ARG A 26 3.01 6.05 -9.81
C ARG A 26 4.04 6.76 -8.93
N LEU A 27 3.73 6.95 -7.65
CA LEU A 27 4.64 7.58 -6.69
C LEU A 27 6.02 6.92 -6.82
N ASP A 28 6.95 7.63 -7.46
CA ASP A 28 8.34 7.21 -7.46
C ASP A 28 8.83 7.20 -6.01
N SER A 29 9.58 6.16 -5.66
CA SER A 29 10.18 6.03 -4.33
C SER A 29 11.02 7.27 -4.03
N ALA A 30 10.69 7.99 -2.95
CA ALA A 30 11.48 9.11 -2.48
C ALA A 30 12.86 8.60 -2.03
N GLN A 31 13.86 8.69 -2.92
CA GLN A 31 15.25 8.28 -2.67
C GLN A 31 16.09 9.34 -1.96
N GLU A 32 15.53 10.51 -1.63
CA GLU A 32 16.28 11.53 -0.90
C GLU A 32 16.22 11.27 0.60
N ALA A 33 17.17 10.46 1.08
CA ALA A 33 17.50 10.38 2.49
C ALA A 33 18.03 11.75 2.96
N ALA A 34 17.65 12.13 4.19
CA ALA A 34 18.25 13.28 4.86
C ALA A 34 19.77 13.10 4.99
N GLU A 35 20.54 14.20 5.08
CA GLU A 35 21.99 14.14 5.25
C GLU A 35 22.33 13.37 6.54
N GLY A 36 22.87 12.15 6.38
CA GLY A 36 23.17 11.22 7.48
C GLY A 36 22.16 10.08 7.71
N GLY A 37 21.08 10.00 6.94
CA GLY A 37 20.21 8.83 6.87
C GLY A 37 20.72 7.83 5.84
N GLY A 38 20.85 6.55 6.19
CA GLY A 38 21.12 5.49 5.21
C GLY A 38 20.03 5.45 4.15
N THR A 39 20.37 5.07 2.92
CA THR A 39 19.38 4.84 1.86
C THR A 39 18.80 3.43 2.01
N LEU A 40 17.48 3.34 2.20
CA LEU A 40 16.76 2.07 2.13
C LEU A 40 16.57 1.71 0.66
N ASP A 41 17.59 1.09 0.07
CA ASP A 41 17.57 0.76 -1.35
C ASP A 41 17.11 -0.69 -1.60
N THR A 42 17.30 -1.59 -0.64
CA THR A 42 16.93 -3.02 -0.80
C THR A 42 15.54 -3.27 -0.25
N PHE A 43 14.62 -3.72 -1.10
CA PHE A 43 13.24 -4.02 -0.70
C PHE A 43 12.58 -5.11 -1.54
N THR A 44 11.52 -5.69 -0.99
CA THR A 44 10.63 -6.63 -1.68
C THR A 44 9.18 -6.31 -1.33
N ALA A 45 8.31 -6.22 -2.35
CA ALA A 45 6.91 -5.86 -2.19
C ALA A 45 5.96 -6.93 -2.70
N TYR A 46 4.84 -7.13 -2.00
CA TYR A 46 3.79 -8.08 -2.35
C TYR A 46 2.40 -7.41 -2.31
N THR A 47 1.50 -7.88 -3.16
CA THR A 47 0.09 -7.43 -3.16
C THR A 47 -0.65 -7.99 -1.95
N ILE A 48 -1.59 -7.20 -1.43
CA ILE A 48 -2.64 -7.66 -0.52
C ILE A 48 -3.96 -7.53 -1.28
N ASP A 49 -4.58 -8.67 -1.59
CA ASP A 49 -5.81 -8.73 -2.37
C ASP A 49 -7.04 -8.70 -1.45
N SER A 50 -8.16 -8.20 -2.00
CA SER A 50 -9.42 -8.18 -1.26
C SER A 50 -10.07 -9.55 -1.17
N THR A 51 -10.64 -9.87 -0.01
CA THR A 51 -11.51 -11.04 0.16
C THR A 51 -12.93 -10.79 -0.36
N ASP A 52 -13.30 -9.53 -0.61
CA ASP A 52 -14.59 -9.11 -1.17
C ASP A 52 -14.42 -8.06 -2.28
N PRO A 53 -13.85 -8.44 -3.45
CA PRO A 53 -13.53 -7.51 -4.54
C PRO A 53 -14.76 -6.89 -5.22
N MET A 54 -15.95 -7.47 -5.04
CA MET A 54 -17.21 -6.95 -5.59
C MET A 54 -17.98 -6.08 -4.60
N GLY A 55 -17.60 -6.09 -3.33
CA GLY A 55 -18.21 -5.29 -2.26
C GLY A 55 -17.26 -4.23 -1.73
N SER A 56 -16.69 -4.45 -0.54
CA SER A 56 -15.81 -3.47 0.11
C SER A 56 -14.52 -3.20 -0.67
N ASN A 57 -14.01 -4.22 -1.37
CA ASN A 57 -12.79 -4.17 -2.16
C ASN A 57 -11.62 -3.50 -1.39
N VAL A 58 -11.39 -3.95 -0.15
CA VAL A 58 -10.22 -3.55 0.65
C VAL A 58 -8.99 -4.27 0.09
N PHE A 59 -7.99 -3.53 -0.37
CA PHE A 59 -6.76 -4.10 -0.95
C PHE A 59 -5.57 -3.20 -0.64
N GLY A 60 -4.36 -3.67 -0.91
CA GLY A 60 -3.17 -2.89 -0.60
C GLY A 60 -1.87 -3.54 -1.04
N ARG A 61 -0.79 -3.13 -0.37
CA ARG A 61 0.55 -3.64 -0.59
C ARG A 61 1.31 -3.67 0.73
N ILE A 62 2.11 -4.71 0.90
CA ILE A 62 3.12 -4.81 1.96
C ILE A 62 4.51 -4.70 1.33
N VAL A 63 5.40 -3.95 1.98
CA VAL A 63 6.79 -3.78 1.55
C VAL A 63 7.72 -4.09 2.71
N PHE A 64 8.70 -4.93 2.45
CA PHE A 64 9.78 -5.26 3.37
C PHE A 64 11.04 -4.52 2.89
N TRP A 65 11.64 -3.71 3.76
CA TRP A 65 12.88 -3.00 3.48
C TRP A 65 14.00 -3.58 4.34
N LYS A 66 15.15 -3.88 3.74
CA LYS A 66 16.35 -4.25 4.48
C LYS A 66 17.09 -2.99 4.91
N THR A 67 17.46 -2.92 6.19
CA THR A 67 18.27 -1.82 6.72
C THR A 67 19.76 -2.16 6.67
N ASP A 68 20.62 -1.15 6.84
CA ASP A 68 22.08 -1.33 6.97
C ASP A 68 22.49 -2.15 8.21
N LEU A 69 21.57 -2.32 9.17
CA LEU A 69 21.76 -3.17 10.35
C LEU A 69 21.20 -4.58 10.14
N GLU A 70 20.88 -4.96 8.90
CA GLU A 70 20.29 -6.25 8.48
C GLU A 70 18.89 -6.50 9.06
N GLN A 71 18.28 -5.52 9.71
CA GLN A 71 16.91 -5.60 10.21
C GLN A 71 15.90 -5.38 9.08
N THR A 72 14.63 -5.70 9.34
CA THR A 72 13.55 -5.47 8.37
C THR A 72 12.60 -4.40 8.85
N LEU A 73 12.32 -3.42 8.01
CA LEU A 73 11.20 -2.49 8.18
C LEU A 73 10.03 -2.95 7.30
N VAL A 74 8.85 -3.10 7.90
CA VAL A 74 7.63 -3.48 7.20
C VAL A 74 6.75 -2.25 7.05
N GLN A 75 6.35 -1.94 5.82
CA GLN A 75 5.36 -0.91 5.52
C GLN A 75 4.11 -1.58 4.94
N ILE A 76 2.93 -1.10 5.34
CA ILE A 76 1.65 -1.49 4.75
C ILE A 76 0.93 -0.24 4.27
N SER A 77 0.39 -0.30 3.06
CA SER A 77 -0.50 0.72 2.50
C SER A 77 -1.78 0.05 2.00
N MET A 78 -2.91 0.41 2.59
CA MET A 78 -4.24 -0.12 2.29
C MET A 78 -5.14 0.93 1.66
N TYR A 79 -6.09 0.48 0.85
CA TYR A 79 -7.10 1.28 0.18
C TYR A 79 -8.49 0.75 0.47
N ASN A 80 -9.49 1.63 0.42
CA ASN A 80 -10.89 1.35 0.71
C ASN A 80 -11.16 0.80 2.12
N THR A 81 -10.26 1.09 3.07
CA THR A 81 -10.44 0.80 4.50
C THR A 81 -11.59 1.60 5.10
N ILE A 82 -12.02 1.21 6.31
CA ILE A 82 -13.13 1.87 7.01
C ILE A 82 -12.56 2.99 7.87
N GLU A 83 -12.93 4.24 7.59
CA GLU A 83 -12.52 5.39 8.39
C GLU A 83 -12.85 5.21 9.88
N ASP A 84 -12.01 5.80 10.75
CA ASP A 84 -12.11 5.73 12.21
C ASP A 84 -12.12 4.29 12.79
N THR A 85 -11.61 3.32 12.03
CA THR A 85 -11.45 1.91 12.46
C THR A 85 -9.99 1.50 12.41
N PHE A 86 -9.56 0.67 13.36
CA PHE A 86 -8.23 0.06 13.36
C PHE A 86 -8.32 -1.39 12.90
N HIS A 87 -7.51 -1.74 11.91
CA HIS A 87 -7.51 -3.03 11.24
C HIS A 87 -6.24 -3.84 11.60
N PRO A 88 -6.33 -4.85 12.47
CA PRO A 88 -5.16 -5.64 12.85
C PRO A 88 -4.49 -6.32 11.66
N ALA A 89 -3.17 -6.19 11.58
CA ALA A 89 -2.34 -6.83 10.57
C ALA A 89 -1.45 -7.92 11.17
N VAL A 90 -1.42 -9.09 10.55
CA VAL A 90 -0.61 -10.23 11.00
C VAL A 90 0.06 -10.93 9.82
N ILE A 91 1.25 -11.46 10.05
CA ILE A 91 1.91 -12.44 9.18
C ILE A 91 1.62 -13.83 9.75
N ILE A 92 1.08 -14.72 8.92
CA ILE A 92 0.64 -16.06 9.28
C ILE A 92 1.48 -17.10 8.51
N ASP A 93 1.89 -18.16 9.21
CA ASP A 93 2.60 -19.31 8.66
C ASP A 93 1.69 -20.11 7.71
N GLY A 94 2.18 -20.38 6.50
CA GLY A 94 1.45 -21.04 5.43
C GLY A 94 0.86 -20.09 4.39
N ALA A 95 0.44 -20.63 3.25
CA ALA A 95 -0.31 -19.89 2.23
C ALA A 95 -1.70 -19.42 2.71
N VAL A 96 -2.23 -18.39 2.05
CA VAL A 96 -3.62 -17.91 2.17
C VAL A 96 -4.60 -19.09 2.12
N GLY A 97 -5.55 -19.11 3.07
CA GLY A 97 -6.58 -20.15 3.19
C GLY A 97 -6.10 -21.50 3.76
N VAL A 98 -4.81 -21.64 4.06
CA VAL A 98 -4.22 -22.85 4.67
C VAL A 98 -3.60 -22.55 6.02
N GLY A 99 -2.85 -21.45 6.11
CA GLY A 99 -2.11 -21.05 7.31
C GLY A 99 -3.01 -20.70 8.51
N THR A 100 -2.58 -21.07 9.72
CA THR A 100 -3.34 -20.78 10.95
C THR A 100 -2.52 -20.22 12.10
N SER A 101 -1.19 -20.29 12.03
CA SER A 101 -0.32 -19.84 13.13
C SER A 101 0.23 -18.46 12.84
N VAL A 102 0.00 -17.49 13.73
CA VAL A 102 0.58 -16.15 13.62
C VAL A 102 2.09 -16.22 13.87
N LEU A 103 2.88 -15.80 12.88
CA LEU A 103 4.34 -15.65 12.98
C LEU A 103 4.73 -14.31 13.56
N THR A 104 4.04 -13.25 13.13
CA THR A 104 4.34 -11.88 13.54
C THR A 104 3.04 -11.10 13.61
N THR A 105 2.73 -10.56 14.78
CA THR A 105 1.74 -9.50 14.92
C THR A 105 2.42 -8.20 14.56
N LEU A 106 1.92 -7.54 13.52
CA LEU A 106 2.37 -6.20 13.13
C LEU A 106 1.60 -5.17 13.97
N ASP A 107 1.68 -3.92 13.55
CA ASP A 107 0.81 -2.87 14.08
C ASP A 107 -0.54 -2.86 13.33
N ASP A 108 -1.56 -2.25 13.93
CA ASP A 108 -2.85 -2.06 13.29
C ASP A 108 -2.70 -1.08 12.12
N VAL A 109 -3.51 -1.26 11.07
CA VAL A 109 -3.69 -0.26 10.01
C VAL A 109 -4.81 0.70 10.41
N ASP A 110 -4.51 2.00 10.42
CA ASP A 110 -5.50 3.06 10.59
C ASP A 110 -6.35 3.16 9.31
N GLY A 111 -7.64 2.88 9.42
CA GLY A 111 -8.54 2.84 8.28
C GLY A 111 -8.83 4.20 7.65
N THR A 112 -8.50 5.30 8.32
CA THR A 112 -8.56 6.65 7.75
C THR A 112 -7.35 6.95 6.86
N THR A 113 -6.17 6.45 7.21
CA THR A 113 -4.92 6.75 6.48
C THR A 113 -4.48 5.62 5.54
N GLY A 114 -4.91 4.39 5.80
CA GLY A 114 -4.44 3.18 5.12
C GLY A 114 -3.04 2.73 5.56
N GLU A 115 -2.42 3.39 6.54
CA GLU A 115 -1.06 3.09 7.02
C GLU A 115 -1.07 2.58 8.47
N LEU A 116 0.07 2.11 8.96
CA LEU A 116 0.22 1.64 10.35
C LEU A 116 0.02 2.77 11.38
N THR A 117 -0.57 2.45 12.53
CA THR A 117 -1.04 3.46 13.51
C THR A 117 0.06 4.13 14.34
N GLU A 118 1.05 3.38 14.83
CA GLU A 118 2.09 3.86 15.73
C GLU A 118 3.24 4.53 14.98
N ASN A 119 3.69 3.89 13.91
CA ASN A 119 4.82 4.34 13.09
C ASN A 119 4.60 3.93 11.64
N LYS A 120 5.12 4.70 10.70
CA LYS A 120 5.10 4.36 9.26
C LYS A 120 5.67 2.96 8.95
N PHE A 121 6.61 2.50 9.77
CA PHE A 121 7.23 1.20 9.62
C PHE A 121 7.15 0.40 10.93
N PHE A 122 6.84 -0.88 10.79
CA PHE A 122 7.02 -1.86 11.86
C PHE A 122 8.44 -2.46 11.76
N LEU A 123 9.15 -2.55 12.89
CA LEU A 123 10.51 -3.08 12.93
C LEU A 123 10.51 -4.56 13.31
N ILE A 124 11.02 -5.41 12.43
CA ILE A 124 11.42 -6.78 12.75
C ILE A 124 12.92 -6.78 13.04
N THR A 125 13.28 -7.08 14.29
CA THR A 125 14.66 -7.02 14.78
C THR A 125 15.49 -8.26 14.44
N ASP A 126 14.84 -9.36 14.04
CA ASP A 126 15.52 -10.56 13.55
C ASP A 126 16.24 -10.24 12.24
N THR A 127 17.57 -10.27 12.29
CA THR A 127 18.43 -9.93 11.15
C THR A 127 18.41 -10.99 10.06
N SER A 128 17.84 -12.18 10.32
CA SER A 128 17.66 -13.23 9.33
C SER A 128 16.34 -13.14 8.56
N PHE A 129 15.40 -12.30 9.00
CA PHE A 129 14.06 -12.25 8.44
C PHE A 129 14.06 -11.85 6.96
N TYR A 130 14.70 -10.74 6.60
CA TYR A 130 14.71 -10.26 5.20
C TYR A 130 15.34 -11.29 4.27
N ASP A 131 16.48 -11.88 4.68
CA ASP A 131 17.23 -12.82 3.85
C ASP A 131 16.53 -14.18 3.69
N SER A 132 15.61 -14.52 4.60
CA SER A 132 14.78 -15.72 4.50
C SER A 132 13.43 -15.47 3.83
N LEU A 133 13.07 -14.20 3.54
CA LEU A 133 11.76 -13.80 3.05
C LEU A 133 11.33 -14.55 1.80
N GLU A 134 12.22 -14.73 0.82
CA GLU A 134 11.91 -15.45 -0.44
C GLU A 134 11.47 -16.91 -0.20
N THR A 135 11.99 -17.53 0.86
CA THR A 135 11.70 -18.93 1.21
C THR A 135 10.64 -19.07 2.30
N LEU A 136 10.16 -17.96 2.85
CA LEU A 136 9.17 -17.96 3.92
C LEU A 136 7.82 -18.43 3.37
N ASP A 137 7.32 -19.55 3.90
CA ASP A 137 5.96 -20.02 3.64
C ASP A 137 4.98 -19.22 4.53
N ALA A 138 4.51 -18.08 4.03
CA ALA A 138 3.62 -17.21 4.80
C ALA A 138 2.64 -16.41 3.92
N HIS A 139 1.70 -15.75 4.60
CA HIS A 139 0.86 -14.70 4.04
C HIS A 139 0.64 -13.59 5.07
N VAL A 140 0.31 -12.39 4.59
CA VAL A 140 -0.23 -11.29 5.40
C VAL A 140 -1.76 -11.35 5.40
N SER A 141 -2.38 -11.03 6.53
CA SER A 141 -3.83 -10.96 6.70
C SER A 141 -4.21 -9.69 7.45
N ILE A 142 -5.26 -9.02 6.99
CA ILE A 142 -5.82 -7.81 7.57
C ILE A 142 -7.25 -8.10 8.07
N ALA A 143 -7.47 -7.92 9.37
CA ALA A 143 -8.78 -8.11 9.99
C ALA A 143 -9.67 -6.86 9.89
N LEU A 144 -10.99 -7.07 9.95
CA LEU A 144 -12.00 -6.01 9.82
C LEU A 144 -11.88 -4.98 10.94
N SER A 145 -11.66 -5.41 12.19
CA SER A 145 -11.39 -4.51 13.30
C SER A 145 -10.75 -5.22 14.48
N THR A 146 -10.35 -4.49 15.52
CA THR A 146 -9.85 -5.05 16.79
C THR A 146 -10.87 -5.90 17.57
N VAL A 147 -12.15 -5.86 17.19
CA VAL A 147 -13.24 -6.62 17.83
C VAL A 147 -13.92 -7.62 16.88
N ASP A 148 -13.58 -7.60 15.60
CA ASP A 148 -14.12 -8.47 14.56
C ASP A 148 -12.97 -9.03 13.70
N ASN A 149 -12.71 -10.32 13.86
CA ASN A 149 -11.61 -11.02 13.21
C ASN A 149 -11.92 -11.43 11.75
N THR A 150 -13.02 -10.95 11.16
CA THR A 150 -13.31 -11.18 9.73
C THR A 150 -12.16 -10.65 8.88
N VAL A 151 -11.55 -11.49 8.05
CA VAL A 151 -10.45 -11.08 7.17
C VAL A 151 -11.01 -10.30 5.97
N VAL A 152 -10.56 -9.06 5.80
CA VAL A 152 -11.02 -8.17 4.71
C VAL A 152 -10.04 -8.09 3.54
N ALA A 153 -8.78 -8.42 3.78
CA ALA A 153 -7.74 -8.47 2.77
C ALA A 153 -6.62 -9.42 3.21
N GLU A 154 -6.03 -10.12 2.26
CA GLU A 154 -4.94 -11.08 2.50
C GLU A 154 -4.03 -11.18 1.28
N GLY A 155 -2.77 -11.56 1.49
CA GLY A 155 -1.79 -11.63 0.42
C GLY A 155 -0.69 -12.63 0.74
N ASN A 156 -0.46 -13.58 -0.15
CA ASN A 156 0.68 -14.47 -0.05
C ASN A 156 2.00 -13.66 -0.12
N ILE A 157 3.00 -14.11 0.64
CA ILE A 157 4.36 -13.55 0.61
C ILE A 157 5.38 -14.70 0.50
N GLY A 158 6.63 -14.35 0.22
CA GLY A 158 7.73 -15.31 0.18
C GLY A 158 7.49 -16.45 -0.80
N ALA A 159 7.60 -17.70 -0.34
CA ALA A 159 7.49 -18.89 -1.18
C ALA A 159 6.11 -19.04 -1.85
N ASN A 160 5.10 -18.33 -1.36
CA ASN A 160 3.72 -18.43 -1.85
C ASN A 160 3.34 -17.38 -2.90
N ALA A 161 4.24 -16.44 -3.21
CA ALA A 161 3.95 -15.35 -4.15
C ALA A 161 5.18 -14.91 -4.94
N THR A 162 4.94 -14.34 -6.12
CA THR A 162 5.97 -13.56 -6.82
C THR A 162 5.89 -12.12 -6.35
N PRO A 163 7.02 -11.48 -5.96
CA PRO A 163 7.04 -10.06 -5.66
C PRO A 163 6.52 -9.22 -6.82
N VAL A 164 5.78 -8.16 -6.52
CA VAL A 164 5.30 -7.20 -7.54
C VAL A 164 6.31 -6.11 -7.84
N ASP A 165 7.26 -5.89 -6.93
CA ASP A 165 8.39 -4.98 -7.09
C ASP A 165 9.50 -5.38 -6.09
N SER A 166 10.76 -5.14 -6.45
CA SER A 166 11.92 -5.43 -5.60
C SER A 166 13.18 -4.75 -6.15
N ASN A 167 14.14 -4.48 -5.27
CA ASN A 167 15.48 -3.98 -5.63
C ASN A 167 16.58 -4.67 -4.80
#